data_AF-A0A9X3EZV8-F1
#
_entry.id   AF-A0A9X3EZV8-F1
#
_cell.length_a   1.000
_cell.length_b   1.000
_cell.length_c   1.000
_cell.angle_alpha   90.00
_cell.angle_beta   90.00
_cell.angle_gamma   90.00
#
_symmetry.space_group_name_H-M   'P 1'
#
loop_
_entity.id
_entity.type
_entity.pdbx_description
1 polymer ?
#
loop_
_entity_poly.entity_id
_entity_poly.type
_entity_poly.pdbx_seq_one_letter_code
_entity_poly.pdbx_strand_id
1 'polypeptide(L)'
;MQALIAHILGLLPRGDHRLVWSLILSEMPPDFAAELAEPLLCAAHDPRVRIVLRVDHAPTGIFEFAQSWPDEHVLAYRLELPAGDDVASATLTAQNPESPAEARVRALMELAYLDFGHGRLADAEQKFRGCAKFYALAQNGPLEALALAGVADILRARNNLSAARLTYETALLKIAPTQGFPVTLQIAVALADTCMSLQRFADAEGAYRLADALADALLRPHIRADVQESLGACRLAQRDEAGAVQIWTRAAELCRAITYPKRLHSLLARLAVHHGQLEGQVVHTRLPEVRPC
;
A
#
# COMPACT_ATOMS: atom_id res chain seq x y z
N MET A 1 10.82 -7.45 33.59
CA MET A 1 9.50 -7.37 32.91
C MET A 1 8.32 -7.31 33.89
N GLN A 2 8.22 -8.19 34.88
CA GLN A 2 7.08 -8.22 35.83
C GLN A 2 6.81 -6.87 36.54
N ALA A 3 7.85 -6.14 36.96
CA ALA A 3 7.69 -4.81 37.57
C ALA A 3 7.03 -3.80 36.63
N LEU A 4 7.33 -3.88 35.32
CA LEU A 4 6.73 -3.03 34.30
C LEU A 4 5.27 -3.40 34.05
N ILE A 5 4.96 -4.71 33.99
CA ILE A 5 3.58 -5.20 33.89
C ILE A 5 2.76 -4.74 35.09
N ALA A 6 3.27 -4.89 36.32
CA ALA A 6 2.60 -4.45 37.53
C ALA A 6 2.37 -2.93 37.55
N HIS A 7 3.36 -2.16 37.10
CA HIS A 7 3.23 -0.71 36.97
C HIS A 7 2.11 -0.32 35.99
N ILE A 8 2.11 -0.90 34.78
CA ILE A 8 1.10 -0.60 33.75
C ILE A 8 -0.30 -1.03 34.21
N LEU A 9 -0.44 -2.19 34.85
CA LEU A 9 -1.71 -2.62 35.44
C LEU A 9 -2.22 -1.63 36.49
N GLY A 10 -1.32 -1.00 37.26
CA GLY A 10 -1.66 0.05 38.22
C GLY A 10 -2.11 1.37 37.58
N LEU A 11 -1.83 1.58 36.29
CA LEU A 11 -2.30 2.74 35.53
C LEU A 11 -3.66 2.52 34.86
N LEU A 12 -4.19 1.29 34.91
CA LEU A 12 -5.50 1.01 34.32
C LEU A 12 -6.62 1.74 35.10
N PRO A 13 -7.65 2.24 34.42
CA PRO A 13 -8.83 2.81 35.08
C PRO A 13 -9.50 1.79 36.01
N ARG A 14 -10.35 2.28 36.92
CA ARG A 14 -11.16 1.39 37.77
C ARG A 14 -12.19 0.65 36.89
N GLY A 15 -12.14 -0.67 36.89
CA GLY A 15 -13.03 -1.53 36.10
C GLY A 15 -12.38 -2.88 35.78
N ASP A 16 -13.10 -3.73 35.03
CA ASP A 16 -12.57 -5.00 34.52
C ASP A 16 -11.81 -4.78 33.20
N HIS A 17 -10.63 -4.16 33.30
CA HIS A 17 -9.75 -3.91 32.17
C HIS A 17 -8.69 -5.00 32.05
N ARG A 18 -8.39 -5.36 30.79
CA ARG A 18 -7.33 -6.32 30.44
C ARG A 18 -6.23 -5.60 29.68
N LEU A 19 -4.98 -5.95 29.96
CA LEU A 19 -3.82 -5.47 29.23
C LEU A 19 -3.48 -6.48 28.12
N VAL A 20 -3.54 -6.04 26.87
CA VAL A 20 -3.00 -6.82 25.74
C VAL A 20 -1.73 -6.14 25.27
N TRP A 21 -0.62 -6.84 25.37
CA TRP A 21 0.68 -6.36 24.94
C TRP A 21 1.15 -7.14 23.72
N SER A 22 1.20 -6.48 22.57
CA SER A 22 1.67 -7.07 21.33
C SER A 22 3.10 -6.65 21.00
N LEU A 23 3.96 -7.63 20.77
CA LEU A 23 5.32 -7.48 20.23
C LEU A 23 5.30 -8.02 18.79
N ILE A 24 5.53 -7.14 17.82
CA ILE A 24 5.53 -7.48 16.40
C ILE A 24 6.93 -7.24 15.88
N LEU A 25 7.64 -8.31 15.53
CA LEU A 25 9.03 -8.26 15.13
C LEU A 25 9.17 -8.68 13.67
N SER A 26 9.75 -7.79 12.86
CA SER A 26 10.09 -8.06 11.46
C SER A 26 11.34 -8.95 11.34
N GLU A 27 12.28 -8.81 12.28
CA GLU A 27 13.49 -9.63 12.39
C GLU A 27 13.70 -10.01 13.87
N MET A 28 14.20 -11.22 14.12
CA MET A 28 14.56 -11.65 15.48
C MET A 28 16.05 -11.39 15.76
N PRO A 29 16.36 -10.64 16.83
CA PRO A 29 17.71 -10.65 17.39
C PRO A 29 18.14 -12.08 17.78
N PRO A 30 19.42 -12.45 17.61
CA PRO A 30 19.90 -13.81 17.87
C PRO A 30 19.61 -14.29 19.29
N ASP A 31 19.64 -13.40 20.28
CA ASP A 31 19.44 -13.74 21.70
C ASP A 31 17.99 -13.53 22.18
N PHE A 32 17.09 -13.09 21.30
CA PHE A 32 15.71 -12.74 21.67
C PHE A 32 14.93 -13.93 22.25
N ALA A 33 15.21 -15.12 21.74
CA ALA A 33 14.60 -16.37 22.20
C ALA A 33 14.85 -16.59 23.70
N ALA A 34 16.13 -16.62 24.08
CA ALA A 34 16.57 -16.95 25.43
C ALA A 34 16.38 -15.79 26.42
N GLU A 35 16.58 -14.55 25.96
CA GLU A 35 16.54 -13.39 26.87
C GLU A 35 15.13 -12.85 27.11
N LEU A 36 14.20 -13.06 26.17
CA LEU A 36 12.87 -12.47 26.26
C LEU A 36 11.73 -13.48 26.05
N ALA A 37 11.73 -14.23 24.95
CA ALA A 37 10.59 -15.10 24.62
C ALA A 37 10.40 -16.21 25.66
N GLU A 38 11.45 -16.96 25.98
CA GLU A 38 11.38 -18.05 26.96
C GLU A 38 11.01 -17.55 28.37
N PRO A 39 11.63 -16.49 28.94
CA PRO A 39 11.22 -15.94 30.22
C PRO A 39 9.77 -15.44 30.24
N LEU A 40 9.27 -14.91 29.12
CA LEU A 40 7.89 -14.47 29.01
C LEU A 40 6.91 -15.65 28.99
N LEU A 41 7.27 -16.75 28.33
CA LEU A 41 6.45 -17.97 28.29
C LEU A 41 6.47 -18.72 29.63
N CYS A 42 7.62 -18.76 30.30
CA CYS A 42 7.79 -19.46 31.58
C CYS A 42 7.20 -18.68 32.78
N ALA A 43 7.00 -17.38 32.66
CA ALA A 43 6.56 -16.55 33.78
C ALA A 43 5.04 -16.67 34.01
N ALA A 44 4.67 -16.83 35.29
CA ALA A 44 3.29 -16.62 35.70
C ALA A 44 2.94 -15.12 35.57
N HIS A 45 1.92 -14.81 34.78
CA HIS A 45 1.40 -13.44 34.59
C HIS A 45 0.07 -13.27 35.30
N ASP A 46 -0.26 -12.01 35.64
CA ASP A 46 -1.60 -11.64 36.10
C ASP A 46 -2.63 -12.05 35.00
N PRO A 47 -3.76 -12.69 35.35
CA PRO A 47 -4.74 -13.20 34.38
C PRO A 47 -5.38 -12.11 33.52
N ARG A 48 -5.24 -10.83 33.90
CA ARG A 48 -5.67 -9.69 33.09
C ARG A 48 -4.68 -9.34 31.98
N VAL A 49 -3.51 -9.95 31.95
CA VAL A 49 -2.45 -9.69 30.97
C VAL A 49 -2.48 -10.77 29.89
N ARG A 50 -2.44 -10.33 28.63
CA ARG A 50 -2.20 -11.18 27.47
C ARG A 50 -1.02 -10.63 26.71
N ILE A 51 -0.05 -11.49 26.43
CA ILE A 51 1.12 -11.14 25.64
C ILE A 51 0.99 -11.82 24.28
N VAL A 52 1.11 -11.05 23.21
CA VAL A 52 1.06 -11.53 21.83
C VAL A 52 2.42 -11.31 21.22
N LEU A 53 3.12 -12.39 20.88
CA LEU A 53 4.38 -12.33 20.15
C LEU A 53 4.13 -12.76 18.70
N ARG A 54 4.29 -11.83 17.77
CA ARG A 54 4.26 -12.11 16.32
C ARG A 54 5.66 -11.97 15.76
N VAL A 55 6.10 -13.02 15.07
CA VAL A 55 7.40 -13.07 14.39
C VAL A 55 7.16 -13.51 12.95
N ASP A 56 7.54 -12.67 11.98
CA ASP A 56 7.29 -12.95 10.56
C ASP A 56 8.26 -14.02 9.99
N HIS A 57 9.47 -14.15 10.58
CA HIS A 57 10.50 -15.11 10.19
C HIS A 57 11.11 -15.83 11.40
N ALA A 58 10.30 -16.62 12.12
CA ALA A 58 10.78 -17.30 13.32
C ALA A 58 11.72 -18.48 12.95
N PRO A 59 12.93 -18.58 13.54
CA PRO A 59 13.64 -19.84 13.61
C PRO A 59 12.79 -20.88 14.36
N THR A 60 12.83 -22.13 13.92
CA THR A 60 11.95 -23.24 14.35
C THR A 60 11.87 -23.42 15.87
N GLY A 61 12.97 -23.15 16.59
CA GLY A 61 13.11 -23.45 18.03
C GLY A 61 12.10 -22.77 18.97
N ILE A 62 11.80 -21.47 18.82
CA ILE A 62 10.84 -20.79 19.73
C ILE A 62 9.43 -21.34 19.53
N PHE A 63 9.05 -21.55 18.27
CA PHE A 63 7.71 -22.05 17.96
C PHE A 63 7.51 -23.47 18.51
N GLU A 64 8.49 -24.35 18.29
CA GLU A 64 8.49 -25.72 18.82
C GLU A 64 8.44 -25.72 20.35
N PHE A 65 9.24 -24.86 21.01
CA PHE A 65 9.21 -24.69 22.47
C PHE A 65 7.83 -24.26 22.97
N ALA A 66 7.24 -23.22 22.38
CA ALA A 66 5.92 -22.72 22.76
C ALA A 66 4.79 -23.73 22.47
N GLN A 67 4.89 -24.50 21.38
CA GLN A 67 3.92 -25.54 21.03
C GLN A 67 4.01 -26.75 21.97
N SER A 68 5.21 -27.07 22.46
CA SER A 68 5.43 -28.14 23.43
C SER A 68 5.00 -27.78 24.86
N TRP A 69 4.59 -26.54 25.10
CA TRP A 69 4.26 -26.07 26.43
C TRP A 69 3.00 -26.78 26.96
N PRO A 70 3.04 -27.36 28.18
CA PRO A 70 1.99 -28.25 28.66
C PRO A 70 0.70 -27.55 29.11
N ASP A 71 0.66 -26.22 29.10
CA ASP A 71 -0.39 -25.43 29.73
C ASP A 71 -1.14 -24.54 28.73
N GLU A 72 -2.46 -24.47 28.86
CA GLU A 72 -3.39 -23.75 27.97
C GLU A 72 -3.19 -22.22 27.98
N HIS A 73 -2.42 -21.66 28.91
CA HIS A 73 -2.09 -20.22 28.90
C HIS A 73 -1.12 -19.82 27.79
N VAL A 74 -0.44 -20.77 27.15
CA VAL A 74 0.40 -20.54 25.97
C VAL A 74 -0.30 -21.10 24.74
N LEU A 75 -0.67 -20.22 23.81
CA LEU A 75 -1.18 -20.62 22.49
C LEU A 75 -0.14 -20.30 21.42
N ALA A 76 0.47 -21.34 20.85
CA ALA A 76 1.33 -21.23 19.68
C ALA A 76 0.58 -21.69 18.43
N TYR A 77 0.45 -20.81 17.44
CA TYR A 77 -0.10 -21.15 16.13
C TYR A 77 0.78 -20.61 15.01
N ARG A 78 0.97 -21.41 13.97
CA ARG A 78 1.62 -20.99 12.73
C ARG A 78 0.53 -20.85 11.68
N LEU A 79 0.41 -19.66 11.10
CA LEU A 79 -0.45 -19.48 9.93
C LEU A 79 0.33 -19.94 8.71
N GLU A 80 0.16 -21.20 8.33
CA GLU A 80 0.63 -21.69 7.05
C GLU A 80 -0.40 -21.30 5.99
N LEU A 81 0.00 -20.46 5.03
CA LEU A 81 -0.77 -20.14 3.83
C LEU A 81 -0.15 -20.93 2.67
N PRO A 82 -0.53 -22.20 2.44
CA PRO A 82 0.00 -22.98 1.33
C PRO A 82 -0.46 -22.36 0.01
N ALA A 83 0.49 -21.87 -0.79
CA ALA A 83 0.24 -21.14 -2.04
C ALA A 83 -0.58 -21.91 -3.11
N GLY A 84 -0.80 -23.23 -2.93
CA GLY A 84 -1.56 -24.07 -3.86
C GLY A 84 -3.07 -24.19 -3.57
N ASP A 85 -3.50 -23.98 -2.33
CA ASP A 85 -4.89 -24.26 -1.94
C ASP A 85 -5.86 -23.12 -2.28
N ASP A 86 -5.38 -21.88 -2.32
CA ASP A 86 -6.22 -20.71 -2.57
C ASP A 86 -6.79 -20.70 -4.01
N VAL A 87 -5.98 -21.09 -5.00
CA VAL A 87 -6.43 -21.16 -6.41
C VAL A 87 -7.44 -22.28 -6.61
N ALA A 88 -7.20 -23.44 -6.00
CA ALA A 88 -8.11 -24.58 -6.08
C ALA A 88 -9.45 -24.25 -5.38
N SER A 89 -9.40 -23.66 -4.19
CA SER A 89 -10.57 -23.23 -3.43
C SER A 89 -11.39 -22.15 -4.16
N ALA A 90 -10.74 -21.12 -4.71
CA ALA A 90 -11.40 -20.10 -5.51
C ALA A 90 -12.02 -20.70 -6.79
N THR A 91 -11.33 -21.63 -7.45
CA THR A 91 -11.85 -22.33 -8.64
C THR A 91 -13.09 -23.15 -8.32
N LEU A 92 -13.04 -23.96 -7.26
CA LEU A 92 -14.17 -24.75 -6.78
C LEU A 92 -15.37 -23.85 -6.43
N THR A 93 -15.11 -22.75 -5.72
CA THR A 93 -16.16 -21.81 -5.32
C THR A 93 -16.79 -21.13 -6.53
N ALA A 94 -15.99 -20.64 -7.49
CA ALA A 94 -16.47 -19.94 -8.69
C ALA A 94 -17.31 -20.85 -9.59
N GLN A 95 -16.98 -22.14 -9.67
CA GLN A 95 -17.64 -23.11 -10.53
C GLN A 95 -18.84 -23.81 -9.87
N ASN A 96 -18.93 -23.83 -8.55
CA ASN A 96 -20.02 -24.49 -7.83
C ASN A 96 -21.35 -23.72 -7.96
N PRO A 97 -22.35 -24.25 -8.69
CA PRO A 97 -23.64 -23.57 -8.87
C PRO A 97 -24.42 -23.39 -7.56
N GLU A 98 -24.17 -24.25 -6.57
CA GLU A 98 -24.82 -24.22 -5.25
C GLU A 98 -24.25 -23.11 -4.36
N SER A 99 -23.06 -22.58 -4.66
CA SER A 99 -22.49 -21.45 -3.93
C SER A 99 -23.29 -20.18 -4.19
N PRO A 100 -23.46 -19.28 -3.19
CA PRO A 100 -24.11 -17.99 -3.38
C PRO A 100 -23.47 -17.18 -4.52
N ALA A 101 -24.28 -16.49 -5.33
CA ALA A 101 -23.80 -15.77 -6.51
C ALA A 101 -22.66 -14.77 -6.19
N GLU A 102 -22.77 -14.05 -5.06
CA GLU A 102 -21.73 -13.13 -4.62
C GLU A 102 -20.41 -13.84 -4.27
N ALA A 103 -20.46 -15.01 -3.62
CA ALA A 103 -19.28 -15.80 -3.31
C ALA A 103 -18.58 -16.30 -4.58
N ARG A 104 -19.35 -16.75 -5.57
CA ARG A 104 -18.81 -17.16 -6.88
C ARG A 104 -18.12 -16.01 -7.60
N VAL A 105 -18.74 -14.82 -7.60
CA VAL A 105 -18.18 -13.64 -8.28
C VAL A 105 -16.96 -13.09 -7.55
N ARG A 106 -16.93 -13.15 -6.22
CA ARG A 106 -15.74 -12.80 -5.43
C ARG A 106 -14.56 -13.72 -5.77
N ALA A 107 -14.79 -15.04 -5.79
CA ALA A 107 -13.79 -16.01 -6.20
C ALA A 107 -13.36 -15.81 -7.66
N LEU A 108 -14.28 -15.44 -8.55
CA LEU A 108 -13.97 -15.11 -9.95
C LEU A 108 -13.05 -13.88 -10.05
N MET A 109 -13.25 -12.88 -9.19
CA MET A 109 -12.41 -11.68 -9.13
C MET A 109 -11.00 -12.00 -8.62
N GLU A 110 -10.87 -12.87 -7.61
CA GLU A 110 -9.57 -13.38 -7.13
C GLU A 110 -8.82 -14.13 -8.24
N LEU A 111 -9.51 -15.03 -8.96
CA LEU A 111 -8.94 -15.71 -10.13
C LEU A 111 -8.54 -14.74 -11.24
N ALA A 112 -9.27 -13.64 -11.44
CA ALA A 112 -8.92 -12.61 -12.40
C ALA A 112 -7.59 -11.92 -12.06
N TYR A 113 -7.38 -11.58 -10.78
CA TYR A 113 -6.10 -11.03 -10.31
C TYR A 113 -4.95 -12.03 -10.46
N LEU A 114 -5.19 -13.31 -10.18
CA LEU A 114 -4.20 -14.37 -10.40
C LEU A 114 -3.84 -14.51 -11.88
N ASP A 115 -4.84 -14.56 -12.77
CA ASP A 115 -4.62 -14.60 -14.22
C ASP A 115 -3.82 -13.38 -14.71
N PHE A 116 -4.14 -12.19 -14.20
CA PHE A 116 -3.39 -10.98 -14.50
C PHE A 116 -1.93 -11.08 -14.03
N GLY A 117 -1.70 -11.51 -12.80
CA GLY A 117 -0.35 -11.70 -12.24
C GLY A 117 0.50 -12.72 -13.00
N HIS A 118 -0.12 -13.72 -13.62
CA HIS A 118 0.53 -14.70 -14.49
C HIS A 118 0.57 -14.32 -15.97
N GLY A 119 0.15 -13.12 -16.35
CA GLY A 119 0.16 -12.66 -17.74
C GLY A 119 -0.90 -13.31 -18.64
N ARG A 120 -1.89 -14.03 -18.08
CA ARG A 120 -3.04 -14.58 -18.82
C ARG A 120 -4.08 -13.48 -19.04
N LEU A 121 -3.69 -12.47 -19.82
CA LEU A 121 -4.43 -11.22 -19.95
C LEU A 121 -5.84 -11.39 -20.54
N ALA A 122 -6.04 -12.36 -21.44
CA ALA A 122 -7.37 -12.61 -22.03
C ALA A 122 -8.35 -13.20 -21.00
N ASP A 123 -7.89 -14.20 -20.25
CA ASP A 123 -8.68 -14.85 -19.20
C ASP A 123 -9.02 -13.87 -18.07
N ALA A 124 -8.03 -13.07 -17.64
CA ALA A 124 -8.22 -12.03 -16.64
C ALA A 124 -9.28 -11.00 -17.09
N GLU A 125 -9.22 -10.55 -18.35
CA GLU A 125 -10.15 -9.54 -18.86
C GLU A 125 -11.58 -10.06 -18.87
N GLN A 126 -11.79 -11.28 -19.36
CA GLN A 126 -13.10 -11.91 -19.36
C GLN A 126 -13.69 -11.97 -17.94
N LYS A 127 -12.88 -12.39 -16.96
CA LYS A 127 -13.30 -12.48 -15.56
C LYS A 127 -13.62 -11.11 -14.95
N PHE A 128 -12.75 -10.12 -15.11
CA PHE A 128 -12.99 -8.76 -14.61
C PHE A 128 -14.24 -8.13 -15.24
N ARG A 129 -14.45 -8.27 -16.55
CA ARG A 129 -15.67 -7.78 -17.22
C ARG A 129 -16.93 -8.46 -16.68
N GLY A 130 -16.85 -9.77 -16.44
CA GLY A 130 -17.93 -10.53 -15.79
C GLY A 130 -18.26 -10.00 -14.39
N CYS A 131 -17.23 -9.77 -13.57
CA CYS A 131 -17.38 -9.20 -12.23
C CYS A 131 -17.99 -7.80 -12.27
N ALA A 132 -17.48 -6.92 -13.14
CA ALA A 132 -18.01 -5.56 -13.30
C ALA A 132 -19.50 -5.57 -13.68
N LYS A 133 -19.90 -6.44 -14.62
CA LYS A 133 -21.32 -6.59 -15.00
C LYS A 133 -22.19 -7.03 -13.83
N PHE A 134 -21.74 -8.01 -13.04
CA PHE A 134 -22.48 -8.48 -11.88
C PHE A 134 -22.64 -7.38 -10.82
N TYR A 135 -21.54 -6.69 -10.46
CA TYR A 135 -21.59 -5.65 -9.45
C TYR A 135 -22.36 -4.40 -9.90
N ALA A 136 -22.38 -4.10 -11.20
CA ALA A 136 -23.26 -3.07 -11.76
C ALA A 136 -24.75 -3.39 -11.53
N LEU A 137 -25.16 -4.65 -11.79
CA LEU A 137 -26.54 -5.11 -11.57
C LEU A 137 -26.89 -5.13 -10.07
N ALA A 138 -25.93 -5.48 -9.21
CA ALA A 138 -26.08 -5.46 -7.76
C ALA A 138 -25.97 -4.05 -7.15
N GLN A 139 -25.78 -3.00 -7.98
CA GLN A 139 -25.57 -1.62 -7.55
C GLN A 139 -24.43 -1.45 -6.53
N ASN A 140 -23.40 -2.29 -6.62
CA ASN A 140 -22.22 -2.23 -5.77
C ASN A 140 -21.11 -1.45 -6.48
N GLY A 141 -21.20 -0.12 -6.40
CA GLY A 141 -20.26 0.81 -7.04
C GLY A 141 -18.78 0.55 -6.73
N PRO A 142 -18.37 0.30 -5.46
CA PRO A 142 -16.98 0.03 -5.13
C PRO A 142 -16.42 -1.23 -5.80
N LEU A 143 -17.18 -2.34 -5.81
CA LEU A 143 -16.71 -3.58 -6.45
C LEU A 143 -16.83 -3.53 -7.98
N GLU A 144 -17.81 -2.81 -8.52
CA GLU A 144 -17.87 -2.50 -9.96
C GLU A 144 -16.63 -1.71 -10.38
N ALA A 145 -16.27 -0.66 -9.63
CA ALA A 145 -15.10 0.16 -9.90
C ALA A 145 -13.79 -0.64 -9.79
N LEU A 146 -13.66 -1.50 -8.79
CA LEU A 146 -12.48 -2.36 -8.62
C LEU A 146 -12.31 -3.31 -9.81
N ALA A 147 -13.40 -3.94 -10.27
CA ALA A 147 -13.36 -4.81 -11.43
C ALA A 147 -13.05 -4.04 -12.73
N LEU A 148 -13.59 -2.84 -12.91
CA LEU A 148 -13.25 -1.96 -14.03
C LEU A 148 -11.78 -1.52 -14.00
N ALA A 149 -11.22 -1.26 -12.81
CA ALA A 149 -9.80 -0.96 -12.65
C ALA A 149 -8.93 -2.13 -13.13
N GLY A 150 -9.29 -3.38 -12.81
CA GLY A 150 -8.62 -4.57 -13.35
C GLY A 150 -8.68 -4.66 -14.88
N VAL A 151 -9.80 -4.29 -15.51
CA VAL A 151 -9.89 -4.18 -16.98
C VAL A 151 -8.93 -3.10 -17.51
N ALA A 152 -8.85 -1.95 -16.85
CA ALA A 152 -7.96 -0.86 -17.22
C ALA A 152 -6.47 -1.24 -17.07
N ASP A 153 -6.11 -1.98 -16.01
CA ASP A 153 -4.76 -2.52 -15.80
C ASP A 153 -4.35 -3.45 -16.96
N ILE A 154 -5.27 -4.30 -17.43
CA ILE A 154 -5.03 -5.16 -18.60
C ILE A 154 -4.84 -4.34 -19.87
N LEU A 155 -5.64 -3.29 -20.07
CA LEU A 155 -5.48 -2.38 -21.21
C LEU A 155 -4.12 -1.68 -21.18
N ARG A 156 -3.63 -1.26 -20.00
CA ARG A 156 -2.26 -0.74 -19.84
C ARG A 156 -1.21 -1.79 -20.17
N ALA A 157 -1.37 -3.03 -19.68
CA ALA A 157 -0.44 -4.12 -19.94
C ALA A 157 -0.32 -4.44 -21.44
N ARG A 158 -1.39 -4.21 -22.21
CA ARG A 158 -1.40 -4.30 -23.69
C ARG A 158 -1.01 -3.00 -24.40
N ASN A 159 -0.49 -2.01 -23.67
CA ASN A 159 -0.12 -0.69 -24.16
C ASN A 159 -1.27 0.12 -24.81
N ASN A 160 -2.53 -0.22 -24.50
CA ASN A 160 -3.70 0.55 -24.93
C ASN A 160 -4.06 1.63 -23.90
N LEU A 161 -3.15 2.59 -23.75
CA LEU A 161 -3.19 3.60 -22.68
C LEU A 161 -4.43 4.51 -22.78
N SER A 162 -4.87 4.85 -24.00
CA SER A 162 -6.06 5.69 -24.20
C SER A 162 -7.35 5.01 -23.71
N ALA A 163 -7.52 3.72 -24.01
CA ALA A 163 -8.66 2.96 -23.52
C ALA A 163 -8.57 2.70 -22.02
N ALA A 164 -7.37 2.44 -21.49
CA ALA A 164 -7.15 2.29 -20.05
C ALA A 164 -7.57 3.54 -19.28
N ARG A 165 -7.15 4.73 -19.74
CA ARG A 165 -7.53 6.02 -19.14
C ARG A 165 -9.04 6.17 -19.01
N LEU A 166 -9.77 5.98 -20.12
CA LEU A 166 -11.25 6.07 -20.13
C LEU A 166 -11.90 5.06 -19.19
N THR A 167 -11.30 3.86 -19.07
CA THR A 167 -11.81 2.81 -18.20
C THR A 167 -11.61 3.16 -16.72
N TYR A 168 -10.46 3.71 -16.32
CA TYR A 168 -10.29 4.22 -14.95
C TYR A 168 -11.18 5.42 -14.64
N GLU A 169 -11.37 6.34 -15.59
CA GLU A 169 -12.30 7.47 -15.42
C GLU A 169 -13.72 6.96 -15.16
N THR A 170 -14.14 5.93 -15.91
CA THR A 170 -15.42 5.25 -15.68
C THR A 170 -15.48 4.61 -14.30
N ALA A 171 -14.41 3.93 -13.87
CA ALA A 171 -14.33 3.34 -12.53
C ALA A 171 -14.45 4.38 -11.41
N LEU A 172 -13.79 5.55 -11.54
CA LEU A 172 -13.94 6.66 -10.59
C LEU A 172 -15.38 7.17 -10.51
N LEU A 173 -16.08 7.27 -11.64
CA LEU A 173 -17.48 7.68 -11.65
C LEU A 173 -18.39 6.68 -10.89
N LYS A 174 -18.08 5.39 -10.95
CA LYS A 174 -18.84 4.35 -10.23
C LYS A 174 -18.65 4.38 -8.72
N ILE A 175 -17.46 4.75 -8.25
CA ILE A 175 -17.16 4.80 -6.81
C ILE A 175 -17.39 6.18 -6.19
N ALA A 176 -17.50 7.24 -7.00
CA ALA A 176 -17.74 8.62 -6.55
C ALA A 176 -18.87 8.81 -5.51
N PRO A 177 -20.05 8.14 -5.59
CA PRO A 177 -21.10 8.32 -4.60
C PRO A 177 -20.84 7.60 -3.26
N THR A 178 -19.66 6.97 -3.08
CA THR A 178 -19.37 6.11 -1.94
C THR A 178 -18.12 6.56 -1.17
N GLN A 179 -17.96 6.07 0.06
CA GLN A 179 -16.75 6.26 0.87
C GLN A 179 -15.69 5.17 0.61
N GLY A 180 -15.60 4.66 -0.63
CA GLY A 180 -14.64 3.62 -1.03
C GLY A 180 -13.20 4.10 -1.16
N PHE A 181 -12.70 4.89 -0.20
CA PHE A 181 -11.43 5.62 -0.31
C PHE A 181 -10.20 4.78 -0.69
N PRO A 182 -10.00 3.54 -0.17
CA PRO A 182 -8.84 2.74 -0.57
C PRO A 182 -8.84 2.38 -2.06
N VAL A 183 -10.02 2.01 -2.60
CA VAL A 183 -10.17 1.67 -4.02
C VAL A 183 -10.05 2.94 -4.87
N THR A 184 -10.64 4.06 -4.44
CA THR A 184 -10.49 5.35 -5.13
C THR A 184 -9.01 5.78 -5.21
N LEU A 185 -8.24 5.60 -4.13
CA LEU A 185 -6.82 5.92 -4.10
C LEU A 185 -6.04 5.10 -5.14
N GLN A 186 -6.27 3.78 -5.18
CA GLN A 186 -5.62 2.90 -6.16
C GLN A 186 -5.92 3.31 -7.60
N ILE A 187 -7.20 3.57 -7.90
CA ILE A 187 -7.64 3.98 -9.24
C ILE A 187 -7.04 5.36 -9.61
N ALA A 188 -7.01 6.31 -8.68
CA ALA A 188 -6.46 7.64 -8.92
C ALA A 188 -4.96 7.60 -9.25
N VAL A 189 -4.16 6.80 -8.53
CA VAL A 189 -2.74 6.61 -8.83
C VAL A 189 -2.56 5.96 -10.22
N ALA A 190 -3.32 4.90 -10.51
CA ALA A 190 -3.21 4.20 -11.79
C ALA A 190 -3.64 5.07 -12.99
N LEU A 191 -4.68 5.88 -12.83
CA LEU A 191 -5.09 6.88 -13.81
C LEU A 191 -4.00 7.94 -14.02
N ALA A 192 -3.42 8.46 -12.94
CA ALA A 192 -2.36 9.45 -13.01
C ALA A 192 -1.12 8.92 -13.76
N ASP A 193 -0.66 7.72 -13.44
CA ASP A 193 0.45 7.04 -14.14
C ASP A 193 0.14 6.84 -15.63
N THR A 194 -1.12 6.51 -15.95
CA THR A 194 -1.57 6.35 -17.34
C THR A 194 -1.54 7.68 -18.08
N CYS A 195 -2.00 8.76 -17.45
CA CYS A 195 -1.93 10.11 -18.00
C CYS A 195 -0.47 10.58 -18.17
N MET A 196 0.43 10.25 -17.22
CA MET A 196 1.87 10.50 -17.37
C MET A 196 2.45 9.80 -18.60
N SER A 197 2.09 8.53 -18.80
CA SER A 197 2.54 7.74 -19.95
C SER A 197 2.02 8.29 -21.28
N LEU A 198 0.82 8.90 -21.25
CA LEU A 198 0.22 9.63 -22.38
C LEU A 198 0.74 11.07 -22.54
N GLN A 199 1.68 11.52 -21.70
CA GLN A 199 2.17 12.91 -21.65
C GLN A 199 1.07 13.95 -21.41
N ARG A 200 -0.04 13.54 -20.78
CA ARG A 200 -1.14 14.41 -20.36
C ARG A 200 -0.89 14.93 -18.96
N PHE A 201 0.12 15.78 -18.82
CA PHE A 201 0.66 16.17 -17.51
C PHE A 201 -0.35 16.92 -16.63
N ALA A 202 -1.22 17.75 -17.21
CA ALA A 202 -2.27 18.44 -16.46
C ALA A 202 -3.30 17.46 -15.86
N ASP A 203 -3.72 16.45 -16.63
CA ASP A 203 -4.66 15.44 -16.15
C ASP A 203 -4.02 14.49 -15.13
N ALA A 204 -2.76 14.13 -15.36
CA ALA A 204 -1.96 13.36 -14.41
C ALA A 204 -1.86 14.09 -13.07
N GLU A 205 -1.59 15.39 -13.10
CA GLU A 205 -1.53 16.21 -11.91
C GLU A 205 -2.87 16.24 -11.15
N GLY A 206 -3.99 16.41 -11.87
CA GLY A 206 -5.33 16.36 -11.27
C GLY A 206 -5.59 15.04 -10.54
N ALA A 207 -5.23 13.91 -11.17
CA ALA A 207 -5.38 12.60 -10.58
C ALA A 207 -4.42 12.36 -9.39
N TYR A 208 -3.15 12.79 -9.48
CA TYR A 208 -2.24 12.71 -8.33
C TYR A 208 -2.65 13.61 -7.17
N ARG A 209 -3.27 14.77 -7.41
CA ARG A 209 -3.82 15.61 -6.33
C ARG A 209 -4.93 14.90 -5.57
N LEU A 210 -5.82 14.21 -6.29
CA LEU A 210 -6.82 13.36 -5.65
C LEU A 210 -6.15 12.24 -4.83
N ALA A 211 -5.12 11.60 -5.37
CA ALA A 211 -4.37 10.57 -4.66
C ALA A 211 -3.63 11.09 -3.41
N ASP A 212 -3.01 12.28 -3.45
CA ASP A 212 -2.34 12.91 -2.29
C ASP A 212 -3.36 13.18 -1.17
N ALA A 213 -4.51 13.75 -1.50
CA ALA A 213 -5.58 14.03 -0.54
C ALA A 213 -6.13 12.74 0.10
N LEU A 214 -6.34 11.69 -0.70
CA LEU A 214 -6.80 10.39 -0.21
C LEU A 214 -5.74 9.67 0.64
N ALA A 215 -4.46 9.73 0.23
CA ALA A 215 -3.37 9.15 1.00
C ALA A 215 -3.20 9.84 2.36
N ASP A 216 -3.39 11.17 2.42
CA ASP A 216 -3.40 11.93 3.67
C ASP A 216 -4.58 11.52 4.57
N ALA A 217 -5.80 11.49 4.01
CA ALA A 217 -7.00 11.09 4.73
C ALA A 217 -6.96 9.64 5.26
N LEU A 218 -6.28 8.74 4.53
CA LEU A 218 -6.10 7.34 4.92
C LEU A 218 -4.87 7.09 5.81
N LEU A 219 -4.14 8.15 6.20
CA LEU A 219 -2.90 8.06 6.97
C LEU A 219 -1.90 7.07 6.33
N ARG A 220 -1.71 7.22 5.01
CA ARG A 220 -0.77 6.43 4.18
C ARG A 220 0.42 7.30 3.76
N PRO A 221 1.32 7.69 4.70
CA PRO A 221 2.36 8.68 4.41
C PRO A 221 3.40 8.21 3.39
N HIS A 222 3.65 6.91 3.28
CA HIS A 222 4.54 6.33 2.26
C HIS A 222 3.98 6.52 0.84
N ILE A 223 2.69 6.19 0.63
CA ILE A 223 2.02 6.40 -0.66
C ILE A 223 1.95 7.89 -0.96
N ARG A 224 1.67 8.73 0.06
CA ARG A 224 1.63 10.17 -0.09
C ARG A 224 2.97 10.73 -0.59
N ALA A 225 4.09 10.29 -0.01
CA ALA A 225 5.42 10.69 -0.46
C ALA A 225 5.72 10.23 -1.90
N ASP A 226 5.33 9.01 -2.27
CA ASP A 226 5.48 8.49 -3.63
C ASP A 226 4.68 9.33 -4.65
N VAL A 227 3.42 9.64 -4.31
CA VAL A 227 2.53 10.48 -5.14
C VAL A 227 3.08 11.90 -5.28
N GLN A 228 3.60 12.49 -4.20
CA GLN A 228 4.15 13.85 -4.23
C GLN A 228 5.40 13.94 -5.10
N GLU A 229 6.25 12.91 -5.16
CA GLU A 229 7.34 12.87 -6.13
C GLU A 229 6.82 12.98 -7.56
N SER A 230 5.83 12.15 -7.92
CA SER A 230 5.23 12.15 -9.25
C SER A 230 4.51 13.46 -9.56
N LEU A 231 3.85 14.07 -8.58
CA LEU A 231 3.17 15.36 -8.72
C LEU A 231 4.17 16.48 -9.02
N GLY A 232 5.34 16.49 -8.37
CA GLY A 232 6.43 17.40 -8.73
C GLY A 232 6.98 17.13 -10.14
N ALA A 233 7.03 15.87 -10.58
CA ALA A 233 7.40 15.53 -11.96
C ALA A 233 6.37 16.05 -12.98
N CYS A 234 5.07 15.99 -12.69
CA CYS A 234 4.03 16.61 -13.52
C CYS A 234 4.22 18.12 -13.63
N ARG A 235 4.56 18.80 -12.53
CA ARG A 235 4.80 20.26 -12.52
C ARG A 235 6.03 20.64 -13.33
N LEU A 236 7.12 19.90 -13.17
CA LEU A 236 8.32 20.09 -13.97
C LEU A 236 8.04 19.90 -15.47
N ALA A 237 7.29 18.86 -15.85
CA ALA A 237 6.91 18.62 -17.24
C ALA A 237 6.03 19.73 -17.83
N GLN A 238 5.28 20.45 -16.98
CA GLN A 238 4.50 21.64 -17.32
C GLN A 238 5.31 22.95 -17.24
N ARG A 239 6.63 22.88 -17.03
CA ARG A 239 7.55 24.02 -16.84
C ARG A 239 7.29 24.86 -15.59
N ASP A 240 6.56 24.32 -14.62
CA ASP A 240 6.41 24.90 -13.29
C ASP A 240 7.49 24.34 -12.35
N GLU A 241 8.72 24.81 -12.58
CA GLU A 241 9.89 24.35 -11.82
C GLU A 241 9.81 24.74 -10.34
N ALA A 242 9.36 25.95 -10.05
CA ALA A 242 9.21 26.43 -8.68
C ALA A 242 8.20 25.58 -7.90
N GLY A 243 7.06 25.26 -8.52
CA GLY A 243 6.07 24.35 -7.94
C GLY A 243 6.65 22.95 -7.71
N ALA A 244 7.39 22.40 -8.68
CA ALA A 244 8.03 21.09 -8.53
C ALA A 244 8.99 21.02 -7.34
N VAL A 245 9.88 22.01 -7.22
CA VAL A 245 10.84 22.12 -6.11
C VAL A 245 10.14 22.24 -4.76
N GLN A 246 9.08 23.05 -4.68
CA GLN A 246 8.30 23.21 -3.45
C GLN A 246 7.69 21.88 -2.99
N ILE A 247 7.09 21.13 -3.92
CA ILE A 247 6.49 19.82 -3.63
C ILE A 247 7.56 18.81 -3.18
N TRP A 248 8.67 18.70 -3.91
CA TRP A 248 9.73 17.76 -3.56
C TRP A 248 10.40 18.08 -2.23
N THR A 249 10.55 19.37 -1.89
CA THR A 249 11.09 19.79 -0.59
C THR A 249 10.19 19.32 0.54
N ARG A 250 8.88 19.57 0.45
CA ARG A 250 7.89 19.12 1.44
C ARG A 250 7.83 17.59 1.54
N ALA A 251 7.88 16.90 0.41
CA ALA A 251 7.90 15.43 0.38
C ALA A 251 9.17 14.86 1.03
N ALA A 252 10.33 15.52 0.87
CA ALA A 252 11.57 15.11 1.51
C ALA A 252 11.51 15.28 3.04
N GLU A 253 10.90 16.36 3.53
CA GLU A 253 10.62 16.55 4.96
C GLU A 253 9.73 15.44 5.52
N LEU A 254 8.65 15.10 4.81
CA LEU A 254 7.79 13.97 5.17
C LEU A 254 8.59 12.65 5.22
N CYS A 255 9.41 12.37 4.21
CA CYS A 255 10.23 11.16 4.17
C CYS A 255 11.23 11.07 5.33
N ARG A 256 11.78 12.21 5.79
CA ARG A 256 12.62 12.25 7.01
C ARG A 256 11.80 11.90 8.24
N ALA A 257 10.61 12.49 8.39
CA ALA A 257 9.75 12.27 9.54
C ALA A 257 9.29 10.81 9.68
N ILE A 258 9.05 10.11 8.56
CA ILE A 258 8.60 8.71 8.55
C ILE A 258 9.72 7.68 8.32
N THR A 259 10.98 8.11 8.26
CA THR A 259 12.14 7.24 7.96
C THR A 259 11.96 6.42 6.67
N TYR A 260 11.71 7.12 5.56
CA TYR A 260 11.55 6.49 4.23
C TYR A 260 12.74 6.81 3.30
N PRO A 261 13.89 6.12 3.47
CA PRO A 261 15.16 6.49 2.83
C PRO A 261 15.14 6.35 1.30
N LYS A 262 14.45 5.32 0.78
CA LYS A 262 14.35 5.08 -0.66
C LYS A 262 13.77 6.30 -1.38
N ARG A 263 12.65 6.83 -0.88
CA ARG A 263 11.99 7.99 -1.51
C ARG A 263 12.72 9.28 -1.22
N LEU A 264 13.26 9.45 -0.01
CA LEU A 264 14.09 10.60 0.34
C LEU A 264 15.27 10.75 -0.63
N HIS A 265 15.99 9.66 -0.92
CA HIS A 265 17.12 9.69 -1.85
C HIS A 265 16.69 10.14 -3.25
N SER A 266 15.57 9.62 -3.77
CA SER A 266 15.02 10.01 -5.08
C SER A 266 14.71 11.52 -5.14
N LEU A 267 14.03 12.04 -4.11
CA LEU A 267 13.65 13.45 -4.03
C LEU A 267 14.86 14.37 -3.95
N LEU A 268 15.86 14.02 -3.13
CA LEU A 268 17.10 14.80 -3.01
C LEU A 268 17.91 14.80 -4.31
N ALA A 269 17.97 13.67 -5.03
CA ALA A 269 18.63 13.61 -6.32
C ALA A 269 17.98 14.57 -7.34
N ARG A 270 16.64 14.65 -7.37
CA ARG A 270 15.91 15.60 -8.24
C ARG A 270 16.17 17.05 -7.88
N LEU A 271 16.16 17.37 -6.58
CA LEU A 271 16.46 18.72 -6.09
C LEU A 271 17.90 19.14 -6.44
N ALA A 272 18.87 18.24 -6.29
CA ALA A 272 20.27 18.50 -6.63
C ALA A 272 20.46 18.79 -8.13
N VAL A 273 19.80 18.03 -9.01
CA VAL A 273 19.83 18.29 -10.46
C VAL A 273 19.28 19.67 -10.79
N HIS A 274 18.17 20.09 -10.18
CA HIS A 274 17.59 21.41 -10.40
C HIS A 274 18.53 22.54 -9.94
N HIS A 275 19.13 22.41 -8.75
CA HIS A 275 20.06 23.41 -8.23
C HIS A 275 21.34 23.52 -9.08
N GLY A 276 21.88 22.41 -9.57
CA GLY A 276 23.04 22.42 -10.47
C GLY A 276 22.77 23.09 -11.83
N GLN A 277 21.53 23.02 -12.33
CA GLN A 277 21.13 23.72 -13.56
C GLN A 277 21.05 25.24 -13.36
N LEU A 278 20.59 25.70 -12.20
CA LEU A 278 20.57 27.12 -11.85
C LEU A 278 22.00 27.70 -11.76
N GLU A 279 22.92 26.99 -11.12
CA GLU A 279 24.32 27.43 -11.01
C GLU A 279 25.00 27.54 -12.39
N GLY A 280 24.75 26.59 -13.30
CA GLY A 280 25.24 26.65 -14.69
C GLY A 280 24.63 27.78 -15.52
N GLN A 281 23.36 28.12 -15.32
CA GLN A 281 22.70 29.25 -16.02
C GLN A 281 23.19 30.62 -15.52
N VAL A 282 23.50 30.76 -14.23
CA VAL A 282 24.05 31.99 -13.65
C VAL A 282 25.47 32.27 -14.16
N VAL A 283 26.26 31.23 -14.42
CA VAL A 283 27.61 31.36 -15.00
C VAL A 283 27.56 31.84 -16.45
N HIS A 284 26.56 31.42 -17.23
CA HIS A 284 26.39 31.86 -18.62
C HIS A 284 25.76 33.25 -18.81
N THR A 285 25.12 33.82 -17.78
CA THR A 285 24.50 35.16 -17.84
C THR A 285 25.40 36.29 -17.34
N ARG A 286 26.60 36.00 -16.81
CA ARG A 286 27.58 37.01 -16.43
C ARG A 286 28.76 37.02 -17.41
N LEU A 287 28.69 37.84 -18.46
CA LEU A 287 29.82 38.52 -19.09
C LEU A 287 29.32 39.49 -20.19
N PRO A 288 29.05 40.77 -19.88
CA PRO A 288 29.29 41.82 -20.85
C PRO A 288 30.78 42.16 -20.80
N GLU A 289 31.51 41.83 -21.86
CA GLU A 289 32.86 42.35 -22.09
C GLU A 289 32.81 43.88 -22.12
N VAL A 290 33.26 44.51 -21.03
CA VAL A 290 33.64 45.92 -21.03
C VAL A 290 34.93 46.02 -21.85
N ARG A 291 34.81 46.48 -23.09
CA ARG A 291 35.99 46.86 -23.90
C ARG A 291 36.63 48.10 -23.28
N PRO A 292 37.94 48.08 -22.96
CA PRO A 292 38.66 49.30 -22.60
C PRO A 292 38.85 50.16 -23.86
N CYS A 293 38.81 51.48 -23.66
CA CYS A 293 38.97 52.55 -24.63
C CYS A 293 40.31 52.54 -25.37
#